data_AF-A0A7V5GZ43-F1
#
_entry.id   AF-A0A7V5GZ43-F1
#
_cell.length_a   1.000
_cell.length_b   1.000
_cell.length_c   1.000
_cell.angle_alpha   90.00
_cell.angle_beta   90.00
_cell.angle_gamma   90.00
#
_symmetry.space_group_name_H-M   'P 1'
#
loop_
_entity.id
_entity.type
_entity.pdbx_description
1 polymer ?
#
loop_
_entity_poly.entity_id
_entity_poly.type
_entity_poly.pdbx_seq_one_letter_code
_entity_poly.pdbx_strand_id
1 'polypeptide(L)'
;MARVGLIYILLLAVSLSFACSCSRTKEKVGARSSASLDTNDKNYREAVPVSKLKFDIQVNPDSIKITEYAILRTSFGNITIALYGNDAPKTVKNFIGLARSGYYNGTLIHRIAKNFLIQMGDGSTRFPSKKNEWGKGGKSIYG
;
A
#
# COMPACT_ATOMS: atom_id res chain seq x y z
N MET A 1 -55.12 11.26 27.53
CA MET A 1 -54.01 12.09 28.04
C MET A 1 -52.73 11.31 28.42
N ALA A 2 -52.65 9.97 28.29
CA ALA A 2 -51.48 9.18 28.77
C ALA A 2 -50.51 8.67 27.68
N ARG A 3 -50.77 8.92 26.39
CA ARG A 3 -49.93 8.40 25.28
C ARG A 3 -48.92 9.40 24.69
N VAL A 4 -49.07 10.70 24.97
CA VAL A 4 -48.16 11.75 24.49
C VAL A 4 -46.92 11.86 25.39
N GLY A 5 -47.03 11.54 26.68
CA GLY A 5 -45.91 11.58 27.63
C GLY A 5 -44.82 10.52 27.39
N LEU A 6 -45.19 9.33 26.90
CA LEU A 6 -44.22 8.24 26.68
C LEU A 6 -43.28 8.53 25.50
N ILE A 7 -43.77 9.24 24.47
CA ILE A 7 -42.95 9.67 23.32
C ILE A 7 -41.97 10.78 23.73
N TYR A 8 -42.38 11.70 24.61
CA TYR A 8 -41.52 12.79 25.08
C TYR A 8 -40.39 12.29 26.01
N ILE A 9 -40.65 11.25 26.81
CA ILE A 9 -39.64 10.60 27.66
C ILE A 9 -38.62 9.84 26.80
N LEU A 10 -39.05 9.20 25.70
CA LEU A 10 -38.14 8.54 24.77
C LEU A 10 -37.28 9.52 23.96
N LEU A 11 -37.82 10.70 23.61
CA LEU A 11 -37.06 11.73 22.88
C LEU A 11 -36.02 12.47 23.76
N LEU A 12 -36.28 12.62 25.06
CA LEU A 12 -35.31 13.21 26.01
C LEU A 12 -34.13 12.27 26.33
N ALA A 13 -34.28 10.95 26.16
CA ALA A 13 -33.21 10.00 26.43
C ALA A 13 -32.14 9.92 25.32
N VAL A 14 -32.46 10.34 24.09
CA VAL A 14 -31.53 10.25 22.94
C VAL A 14 -30.54 11.42 22.90
N SER A 15 -30.83 12.55 23.55
CA SER A 15 -29.91 13.71 23.59
C SER A 15 -28.82 13.61 24.67
N LEU A 16 -28.92 12.67 25.62
CA LEU A 16 -27.98 12.55 26.75
C LEU A 16 -26.76 11.65 26.46
N SER A 17 -26.60 11.15 25.24
CA SER A 17 -25.41 10.38 24.82
C SER A 17 -24.35 11.23 24.10
N PHE A 18 -24.56 12.55 23.98
CA PHE A 18 -23.62 13.50 23.37
C PHE A 18 -22.98 14.43 24.42
N ALA A 19 -22.33 13.87 25.45
CA ALA A 19 -21.33 14.61 26.23
C ALA A 19 -20.54 13.68 27.16
N CYS A 20 -19.44 13.10 26.68
CA CYS A 20 -18.30 12.84 27.55
C CYS A 20 -17.10 13.57 26.95
N SER A 21 -16.96 14.82 27.37
CA SER A 21 -15.73 15.59 27.30
C SER A 21 -14.97 15.33 28.59
N CYS A 22 -13.75 14.81 28.52
CA CYS A 22 -12.77 15.05 29.57
C CYS A 22 -11.37 15.20 28.99
N SER A 23 -10.67 16.18 29.56
CA SER A 23 -9.49 16.86 29.04
C SER A 23 -8.18 16.23 29.50
N ARG A 24 -7.19 16.28 28.59
CA ARG A 24 -5.78 16.66 28.81
C ARG A 24 -5.00 15.94 29.93
N THR A 25 -4.20 14.95 29.54
CA THR A 25 -2.89 14.66 30.16
C THR A 25 -1.77 14.95 29.16
N LYS A 26 -0.74 15.67 29.63
CA LYS A 26 0.50 15.90 28.90
C LYS A 26 1.32 14.63 28.91
N GLU A 27 1.70 14.13 27.75
CA GLU A 27 2.83 13.22 27.61
C GLU A 27 3.73 13.73 26.48
N LYS A 28 5.02 13.88 26.82
CA LYS A 28 6.06 14.37 25.90
C LYS A 28 6.47 13.22 24.98
N VAL A 29 6.20 13.34 23.68
CA VAL A 29 6.92 12.57 22.65
C VAL A 29 7.43 13.56 21.61
N GLY A 30 8.75 13.66 21.54
CA GLY A 30 9.48 14.54 20.64
C GLY A 30 9.51 14.02 19.20
N ALA A 31 9.85 14.96 18.30
CA ALA A 31 10.11 14.83 16.87
C ALA A 31 8.90 14.59 15.96
N ARG A 32 8.21 15.70 15.69
CA ARG A 32 7.27 15.90 14.59
C ARG A 32 8.06 16.32 13.34
N SER A 33 7.82 15.65 12.22
CA SER A 33 8.06 16.21 10.89
C SER A 33 6.76 16.09 10.09
N SER A 34 5.80 16.96 10.42
CA SER A 34 4.64 17.20 9.58
C SER A 34 5.04 18.19 8.50
N ALA A 35 5.34 17.70 7.30
CA ALA A 35 5.40 18.53 6.12
C ALA A 35 3.96 18.89 5.71
N SER A 36 3.60 20.14 5.92
CA SER A 36 2.41 20.78 5.36
C SER A 36 2.50 20.74 3.83
N LEU A 37 1.51 20.15 3.18
CA LEU A 37 1.30 20.30 1.74
C LEU A 37 0.69 21.68 1.48
N ASP A 38 1.55 22.66 1.24
CA ASP A 38 1.17 23.90 0.58
C ASP A 38 0.84 23.58 -0.89
N THR A 39 -0.33 23.99 -1.35
CA THR A 39 -0.96 23.53 -2.60
C THR A 39 -0.56 24.34 -3.84
N ASN A 40 0.65 24.89 -3.90
CA ASN A 40 0.98 25.82 -4.98
C ASN A 40 2.46 25.89 -5.43
N ASP A 41 3.13 24.76 -5.61
CA ASP A 41 4.39 24.74 -6.35
C ASP A 41 4.28 23.92 -7.65
N LYS A 42 4.36 24.62 -8.79
CA LYS A 42 4.31 24.07 -10.15
C LYS A 42 5.66 23.59 -10.66
N ASN A 43 6.67 23.40 -9.80
CA ASN A 43 8.02 23.08 -10.24
C ASN A 43 8.51 21.68 -9.83
N TYR A 44 7.85 20.63 -10.34
CA TYR A 44 8.40 19.27 -10.34
C TYR A 44 9.09 18.97 -11.67
N ARG A 45 10.24 19.60 -11.91
CA ARG A 45 11.12 19.24 -13.03
C ARG A 45 12.59 19.29 -12.62
N GLU A 46 13.00 18.37 -11.75
CA GLU A 46 14.23 17.62 -11.99
C GLU A 46 14.24 16.35 -11.15
N ALA A 47 14.41 15.19 -11.80
CA ALA A 47 14.68 13.96 -11.07
C ALA A 47 16.04 14.12 -10.40
N VAL A 48 16.08 14.18 -9.06
CA VAL A 48 17.34 14.21 -8.32
C VAL A 48 18.12 12.96 -8.70
N PRO A 49 19.35 13.07 -9.23
CA PRO A 49 20.14 11.91 -9.61
C PRO A 49 20.39 11.06 -8.37
N VAL A 50 20.13 9.75 -8.48
CA VAL A 50 20.25 8.77 -7.39
C VAL A 50 21.66 8.79 -6.76
N SER A 51 22.66 9.29 -7.48
CA SER A 51 24.02 9.53 -6.99
C SER A 51 24.15 10.58 -5.88
N LYS A 52 23.12 11.41 -5.64
CA LYS A 52 23.11 12.45 -4.59
C LYS A 52 22.37 12.05 -3.32
N LEU A 53 21.73 10.88 -3.29
CA LEU A 53 21.11 10.34 -2.08
C LEU A 53 22.17 9.59 -1.27
N LYS A 54 22.77 10.26 -0.28
CA LYS A 54 23.55 9.58 0.75
C LYS A 54 22.59 8.91 1.74
N PHE A 55 22.26 7.66 1.46
CA PHE A 55 21.67 6.76 2.44
C PHE A 55 22.81 6.10 3.22
N ASP A 56 23.10 6.58 4.43
CA ASP A 56 24.04 5.93 5.36
C ASP A 56 23.39 4.69 6.00
N ILE A 57 22.88 3.77 5.18
CA ILE A 57 22.45 2.47 5.66
C ILE A 57 23.73 1.65 5.83
N GLN A 58 24.13 1.41 7.09
CA GLN A 58 25.18 0.45 7.45
C GLN A 58 24.66 -0.97 7.15
N VAL A 59 24.56 -1.31 5.87
CA VAL A 59 24.20 -2.65 5.41
C VAL A 59 25.42 -3.53 5.60
N ASN A 60 25.36 -4.45 6.56
CA ASN A 60 26.35 -5.52 6.61
C ASN A 60 26.17 -6.40 5.34
N PRO A 61 27.14 -6.44 4.41
CA PRO A 61 27.00 -7.17 3.15
C PRO A 61 26.76 -8.67 3.35
N ASP A 62 27.19 -9.22 4.48
CA ASP A 62 27.03 -10.64 4.81
C ASP A 62 25.61 -11.00 5.29
N SER A 63 24.81 -9.99 5.64
CA SER A 63 23.45 -10.20 6.16
C SER A 63 22.39 -10.33 5.06
N ILE A 64 22.68 -9.86 3.84
CA ILE A 64 21.74 -9.95 2.71
C ILE A 64 21.91 -11.31 2.03
N LYS A 65 21.06 -12.26 2.41
CA LYS A 65 21.02 -13.59 1.80
C LYS A 65 19.85 -13.69 0.81
N ILE A 66 20.18 -13.65 -0.48
CA ILE A 66 19.22 -13.96 -1.55
C ILE A 66 18.82 -15.43 -1.40
N THR A 67 17.52 -15.71 -1.33
CA THR A 67 17.03 -17.08 -1.19
C THR A 67 16.64 -17.67 -2.54
N GLU A 68 16.06 -16.87 -3.42
CA GLU A 68 15.46 -17.32 -4.67
C GLU A 68 15.62 -16.24 -5.76
N TYR A 69 15.56 -16.67 -7.03
CA TYR A 69 15.51 -15.77 -8.19
C TYR A 69 14.25 -16.03 -9.00
N ALA A 70 13.68 -14.97 -9.56
CA ALA A 70 12.57 -15.05 -10.51
C ALA A 70 12.89 -14.23 -11.77
N ILE A 71 12.47 -14.73 -12.93
CA ILE A 71 12.58 -14.01 -14.19
C ILE A 71 11.17 -13.61 -14.64
N LEU A 72 10.90 -12.31 -14.62
CA LEU A 72 9.69 -11.75 -15.19
C LEU A 72 9.91 -11.48 -16.68
N ARG A 73 9.23 -12.26 -17.52
CA ARG A 73 9.25 -12.08 -18.98
C ARG A 73 8.19 -11.06 -19.37
N THR A 74 8.62 -9.96 -19.99
CA THR A 74 7.72 -8.91 -20.49
C THR A 74 7.91 -8.68 -21.98
N SER A 75 6.98 -7.98 -22.62
CA SER A 75 7.10 -7.57 -24.03
C SER A 75 8.27 -6.63 -24.30
N PHE A 76 8.81 -5.98 -23.26
CA PHE A 76 9.94 -5.05 -23.35
C PHE A 76 11.27 -5.68 -22.93
N GLY A 77 11.28 -6.98 -22.64
CA GLY A 77 12.46 -7.73 -22.20
C GLY A 77 12.27 -8.44 -20.86
N ASN A 78 13.33 -9.08 -20.41
CA ASN A 78 13.34 -9.87 -19.18
C ASN A 78 13.83 -9.03 -18.01
N ILE A 79 13.17 -9.17 -16.86
CA ILE A 79 13.57 -8.55 -15.60
C ILE A 79 13.90 -9.67 -14.62
N THR A 80 15.15 -9.71 -14.16
CA THR A 80 15.58 -10.65 -13.11
C THR A 80 15.34 -10.02 -11.75
N ILE A 81 14.66 -10.77 -10.87
CA ILE A 81 14.26 -10.33 -9.53
C ILE A 81 14.93 -11.26 -8.52
N ALA A 82 15.71 -10.68 -7.61
CA ALA A 82 16.21 -11.38 -6.43
C ALA A 82 15.17 -11.31 -5.31
N LEU A 83 14.90 -12.43 -4.66
CA LEU A 83 13.93 -12.55 -3.58
C LEU A 83 14.64 -12.85 -2.26
N TYR A 84 14.22 -12.14 -1.22
CA TYR A 84 14.80 -12.22 0.14
C TYR A 84 13.82 -12.94 1.07
N GLY A 85 13.72 -14.27 0.91
CA GLY A 85 12.78 -15.11 1.65
C GLY A 85 13.06 -15.19 3.14
N ASN A 86 14.29 -14.90 3.58
CA ASN A 86 14.60 -14.83 5.01
C ASN A 86 13.97 -13.59 5.66
N ASP A 87 13.97 -12.45 4.95
CA ASP A 87 13.43 -11.19 5.46
C ASP A 87 11.90 -11.13 5.31
N ALA A 88 11.36 -11.66 4.21
CA ALA A 88 9.93 -11.63 3.90
C ALA A 88 9.38 -13.01 3.51
N PRO A 89 9.40 -14.01 4.41
CA PRO A 89 9.11 -15.41 4.08
C PRO A 89 7.70 -15.62 3.53
N LYS A 90 6.69 -14.97 4.12
CA LYS A 90 5.30 -15.08 3.67
C LYS A 90 5.10 -14.45 2.29
N THR A 91 5.69 -13.29 2.05
CA THR A 91 5.58 -12.57 0.78
C THR A 91 6.25 -13.32 -0.36
N VAL A 92 7.47 -13.82 -0.13
CA VAL A 92 8.23 -14.60 -1.12
C VAL A 92 7.50 -15.91 -1.42
N LYS A 93 7.00 -16.62 -0.40
CA LYS A 93 6.22 -17.84 -0.60
C LYS A 93 4.94 -17.58 -1.39
N ASN A 94 4.22 -16.49 -1.10
CA ASN A 94 3.03 -16.09 -1.86
C ASN A 94 3.37 -15.79 -3.33
N PHE A 95 4.39 -14.97 -3.56
CA PHE A 95 4.83 -14.59 -4.91
C PHE A 95 5.23 -15.82 -5.73
N ILE A 96 6.05 -16.72 -5.18
CA ILE A 96 6.47 -17.95 -5.85
C ILE A 96 5.27 -18.86 -6.14
N GLY A 97 4.36 -19.02 -5.19
CA GLY A 97 3.16 -19.83 -5.39
C GLY A 97 2.27 -19.31 -6.51
N LEU A 98 2.03 -18.00 -6.54
CA LEU A 98 1.26 -17.35 -7.61
C LEU A 98 1.98 -17.46 -8.96
N ALA A 99 3.29 -17.22 -9.00
CA ALA A 99 4.10 -17.36 -10.22
C ALA A 99 4.06 -18.78 -10.78
N ARG A 100 4.23 -19.80 -9.93
CA ARG A 100 4.19 -21.22 -10.34
C ARG A 100 2.80 -21.65 -10.83
N SER A 101 1.73 -21.07 -10.29
CA SER A 101 0.36 -21.31 -10.80
C SER A 101 0.04 -20.59 -12.12
N GLY A 102 0.98 -19.79 -12.65
CA GLY A 102 0.76 -18.98 -13.84
C GLY A 102 -0.09 -17.73 -13.62
N TYR A 103 -0.35 -17.35 -12.36
CA TYR A 103 -1.22 -16.22 -12.03
C TYR A 103 -0.71 -14.89 -12.61
N TYR A 104 0.57 -14.69 -12.89
CA TYR A 104 1.04 -13.43 -13.48
C TYR A 104 1.01 -13.41 -15.02
N ASN A 105 0.77 -14.56 -15.67
CA ASN A 105 0.90 -14.69 -17.13
C ASN A 105 -0.14 -13.85 -17.90
N GLY A 106 0.30 -12.89 -18.70
CA GLY A 106 -0.60 -12.01 -19.44
C GLY A 106 -1.26 -10.92 -18.60
N THR A 107 -0.88 -10.76 -17.33
CA THR A 107 -1.24 -9.55 -16.57
C THR A 107 -0.50 -8.33 -17.12
N LEU A 108 -1.14 -7.18 -17.05
CA LEU A 108 -0.59 -5.92 -17.54
C LEU A 108 -0.04 -5.07 -16.39
N ILE A 109 0.93 -4.23 -16.72
CA ILE A 109 1.29 -3.08 -15.91
C ILE A 109 0.16 -2.06 -16.07
N HIS A 110 -0.71 -1.95 -15.08
CA HIS A 110 -1.89 -1.08 -15.14
C HIS A 110 -1.64 0.32 -14.56
N ARG A 111 -0.51 0.52 -13.86
CA ARG A 111 -0.15 1.82 -13.31
C ARG A 111 1.34 2.08 -13.45
N ILE A 112 1.65 3.23 -14.06
CA ILE A 112 3.00 3.75 -14.24
C ILE A 112 3.01 5.18 -13.71
N ALA A 113 3.78 5.41 -12.65
CA ALA A 113 4.09 6.75 -12.18
C ALA A 113 5.54 7.04 -12.58
N LYS A 114 5.72 7.91 -13.57
CA LYS A 114 7.05 8.25 -14.11
C LYS A 114 7.95 8.72 -12.97
N ASN A 115 9.18 8.22 -12.94
CA ASN A 115 10.18 8.54 -11.89
C ASN A 115 9.79 8.08 -10.47
N PHE A 116 8.82 7.19 -10.31
CA PHE A 116 8.42 6.70 -8.99
C PHE A 116 8.24 5.20 -8.95
N LEU A 117 7.18 4.66 -9.58
CA LEU A 117 6.87 3.24 -9.47
C LEU A 117 6.13 2.69 -10.68
N ILE A 118 6.29 1.38 -10.86
CA ILE A 118 5.54 0.55 -11.79
C ILE A 118 4.77 -0.47 -10.94
N GLN A 119 3.47 -0.64 -11.22
CA GLN A 119 2.62 -1.57 -10.48
C GLN A 119 1.94 -2.56 -11.42
N MET A 120 1.99 -3.83 -11.02
CA MET A 120 1.40 -4.97 -11.72
C MET A 120 0.85 -5.99 -10.73
N GLY A 121 0.35 -7.12 -11.21
CA GLY A 121 -0.10 -8.23 -10.36
C GLY A 121 -1.61 -8.30 -10.12
N ASP A 122 -2.40 -7.46 -10.79
CA ASP A 122 -3.86 -7.61 -10.80
C ASP A 122 -4.29 -8.55 -11.93
N GLY A 123 -4.90 -9.68 -11.57
CA GLY A 123 -5.38 -10.68 -12.50
C GLY A 123 -6.50 -10.23 -13.43
N SER A 124 -7.28 -9.19 -13.08
CA SER A 124 -8.34 -8.63 -13.93
C SER A 124 -7.79 -7.90 -15.16
N THR A 125 -6.53 -7.48 -15.11
CA THR A 125 -5.86 -6.77 -16.23
C THR A 125 -5.69 -7.62 -17.49
N ARG A 126 -5.77 -8.95 -17.36
CA ARG A 126 -5.83 -9.88 -18.50
C ARG A 126 -7.07 -9.69 -19.37
N PHE A 127 -8.14 -9.13 -18.82
CA PHE A 127 -9.42 -9.01 -19.49
C PHE A 127 -9.69 -7.54 -19.83
N PRO A 128 -9.59 -7.15 -21.11
CA PRO A 128 -9.93 -5.79 -21.55
C PRO A 128 -11.36 -5.37 -21.19
N SER A 129 -12.30 -6.33 -21.15
CA SER A 129 -13.69 -6.11 -20.75
C SER A 129 -13.85 -5.63 -19.30
N LYS A 130 -12.86 -5.90 -18.43
CA LYS A 130 -12.88 -5.55 -17.01
C LYS A 130 -12.07 -4.30 -16.68
N LYS A 131 -11.88 -3.40 -17.65
CA LYS A 131 -11.03 -2.20 -17.49
C LYS A 131 -11.39 -1.36 -16.25
N ASN A 132 -12.66 -1.29 -15.88
CA ASN A 132 -13.15 -0.54 -14.71
C ASN A 132 -12.82 -1.20 -13.35
N GLU A 133 -12.38 -2.46 -13.38
CA GLU A 133 -11.96 -3.25 -12.21
C GLU A 133 -10.43 -3.28 -12.03
N TRP A 134 -9.67 -2.79 -13.01
CA TRP A 134 -8.21 -2.81 -12.95
C TRP A 134 -7.67 -2.00 -11.76
N GLY A 135 -6.70 -2.57 -11.06
CA GLY A 135 -6.08 -2.02 -9.85
C GLY A 135 -6.86 -2.29 -8.56
N LYS A 136 -8.04 -2.93 -8.62
CA LYS A 136 -8.85 -3.29 -7.44
C LYS A 136 -8.71 -4.76 -7.05
N GLY A 137 -8.20 -5.59 -7.98
CA GLY A 137 -8.02 -7.01 -7.77
C GLY A 137 -6.76 -7.37 -6.99
N GLY A 138 -6.72 -8.63 -6.55
CA GLY A 138 -5.57 -9.23 -5.89
C GLY A 138 -5.87 -10.69 -5.56
N LYS A 139 -4.83 -11.52 -5.52
CA LYS A 139 -4.95 -12.91 -5.08
C LYS A 139 -3.78 -13.24 -4.16
N SER A 140 -4.06 -14.04 -3.14
CA SER A 140 -3.08 -14.62 -2.25
C SER A 140 -3.22 -16.14 -2.28
N ILE A 141 -2.12 -16.88 -2.06
CA ILE A 141 -2.18 -18.32 -1.81
C ILE A 141 -2.79 -18.66 -0.45
N TYR A 142 -2.97 -17.65 0.41
CA TYR A 142 -3.47 -17.81 1.77
C TYR A 142 -4.98 -17.63 1.92
N GLY A 143 -5.69 -17.26 0.83
CA GLY A 143 -7.07 -16.79 0.88
C GLY A 143 -7.12 -15.28 0.90
#